data_AF-A0A1V5NM13-F1
#
_entry.id   AF-A0A1V5NM13-F1
#
_cell.length_a   1.000
_cell.length_b   1.000
_cell.length_c   1.000
_cell.angle_alpha   90.00
_cell.angle_beta   90.00
_cell.angle_gamma   90.00
#
_symmetry.space_group_name_H-M   'P 1'
#
loop_
_entity.id
_entity.type
_entity.pdbx_description
1 polymer ?
#
loop_
_entity_poly.entity_id
_entity_poly.type
_entity_poly.pdbx_seq_one_letter_code
_entity_poly.pdbx_strand_id
1 'polypeptide(L)'
;MIHEGRLLALGTPAEMKALMPGALLELIVPEARKAAAVLKPAFSAGRVNAFGDRIHLVTRAPERDVGIARDRLSEAGLPVRESREIAPTLEDVFVALVTSDDPDGSHAHAN
;
A
#
# COMPACT_ATOMS: atom_id res chain seq x y z
N MET A 1 -6.40 -12.85 15.43
CA MET A 1 -6.41 -11.85 16.52
C MET A 1 -7.55 -10.87 16.27
N ILE A 2 -8.25 -10.45 17.33
CA ILE A 2 -9.40 -9.52 17.29
C ILE A 2 -8.92 -8.17 17.81
N HIS A 3 -9.22 -7.08 17.09
CA HIS A 3 -9.19 -5.73 17.64
C HIS A 3 -10.45 -4.98 17.18
N GLU A 4 -11.20 -4.46 18.17
CA GLU A 4 -12.25 -3.44 18.04
C GLU A 4 -13.47 -3.72 17.14
N GLY A 5 -14.16 -4.84 17.40
CA GLY A 5 -15.63 -4.81 17.56
C GLY A 5 -16.53 -4.55 16.34
N ARG A 6 -16.01 -4.33 15.13
CA ARG A 6 -16.80 -4.41 13.89
C ARG A 6 -16.37 -5.63 13.09
N LEU A 7 -17.32 -6.53 12.88
CA LEU A 7 -17.17 -7.77 12.12
C LEU A 7 -16.92 -7.42 10.63
N LEU A 8 -15.69 -7.06 10.27
CA LEU A 8 -15.26 -6.84 8.88
C LEU A 8 -15.00 -8.18 8.17
N ALA A 9 -15.96 -9.11 8.16
CA ALA A 9 -15.86 -10.30 7.31
C ALA A 9 -17.16 -11.11 7.32
N LEU A 10 -18.07 -10.83 6.40
CA LEU A 10 -18.99 -11.83 5.86
C LEU A 10 -18.34 -12.57 4.67
N GLY A 11 -17.03 -12.83 4.74
CA GLY A 11 -16.28 -13.48 3.66
C GLY A 11 -15.02 -14.18 4.16
N THR A 12 -14.66 -15.27 3.50
CA THR A 12 -13.40 -16.00 3.65
C THR A 12 -12.20 -15.11 3.27
N PRO A 13 -10.98 -15.41 3.76
CA PRO A 13 -9.78 -14.67 3.37
C PRO A 13 -9.54 -14.60 1.85
N ALA A 14 -10.05 -15.57 1.09
CA ALA A 14 -9.99 -15.58 -0.37
C ALA A 14 -10.93 -14.53 -0.98
N GLU A 15 -12.16 -14.43 -0.47
CA GLU A 15 -13.15 -13.43 -0.90
C GLU A 15 -12.69 -12.02 -0.53
N MET A 16 -12.07 -11.85 0.65
CA MET A 16 -11.48 -10.57 1.06
C MET A 16 -10.33 -10.12 0.15
N LYS A 17 -9.46 -11.04 -0.27
CA LYS A 17 -8.40 -10.77 -1.24
C LYS A 17 -8.95 -10.36 -2.61
N ALA A 18 -10.08 -10.91 -3.02
CA ALA A 18 -10.76 -10.53 -4.27
C ALA A 18 -11.40 -9.13 -4.22
N LEU A 19 -11.66 -8.59 -3.02
CA LEU A 19 -12.23 -7.26 -2.83
C LEU A 19 -11.19 -6.13 -2.93
N MET A 20 -9.89 -6.44 -3.04
CA MET A 20 -8.84 -5.42 -3.22
C MET A 20 -8.60 -5.19 -4.71
N PRO A 21 -9.06 -4.09 -5.32
CA PRO A 21 -8.89 -3.85 -6.75
C PRO A 21 -7.45 -3.41 -7.06
N GLY A 22 -6.58 -4.39 -7.34
CA GLY A 22 -5.20 -4.16 -7.79
C GLY A 22 -4.25 -5.33 -7.50
N ALA A 23 -3.04 -5.22 -8.05
CA ALA A 23 -1.87 -6.02 -7.71
C ALA A 23 -1.09 -5.36 -6.56
N LEU A 24 -0.32 -6.15 -5.83
CA LEU A 24 0.61 -5.67 -4.81
C LEU A 24 2.04 -5.84 -5.32
N LEU A 25 2.78 -4.74 -5.44
CA LEU A 25 4.20 -4.77 -5.79
C LEU A 25 5.03 -4.76 -4.52
N GLU A 26 5.91 -5.75 -4.37
CA GLU A 26 6.95 -5.75 -3.36
C GLU A 26 8.25 -5.23 -3.96
N LEU A 27 8.85 -4.20 -3.34
CA LEU A 27 10.17 -3.66 -3.68
C LEU A 27 11.12 -3.85 -2.50
N ILE A 28 12.27 -4.47 -2.74
CA ILE A 28 13.33 -4.61 -1.72
C ILE A 28 14.28 -3.42 -1.86
N VAL A 29 14.44 -2.65 -0.78
CA VAL A 29 15.22 -1.40 -0.76
C VAL A 29 16.02 -1.28 0.55
N PRO A 30 17.20 -0.65 0.54
CA PRO A 30 18.06 -0.57 1.72
C PRO A 30 17.45 0.26 2.88
N GLU A 31 16.62 1.25 2.57
CA GLU A 31 16.01 2.15 3.57
C GLU A 31 14.50 2.30 3.30
N ALA A 32 13.70 1.26 3.60
CA ALA A 32 12.28 1.22 3.24
C ALA A 32 11.46 2.41 3.75
N ARG A 33 11.69 2.90 4.97
CA ARG A 33 10.95 4.07 5.48
C ARG A 33 11.22 5.34 4.66
N LYS A 34 12.47 5.55 4.26
CA LYS A 34 12.89 6.69 3.44
C LYS A 34 12.36 6.53 2.01
N ALA A 35 12.46 5.32 1.46
CA ALA A 35 11.90 4.98 0.15
C ALA A 35 10.38 5.23 0.11
N ALA A 36 9.64 4.84 1.15
CA ALA A 36 8.21 5.10 1.24
C ALA A 36 7.93 6.61 1.21
N ALA A 37 8.68 7.42 1.98
CA ALA A 37 8.52 8.87 1.97
C ALA A 37 8.74 9.49 0.58
N VAL A 38 9.69 8.95 -0.20
CA VAL A 38 9.95 9.37 -1.59
C VAL A 38 8.83 8.97 -2.54
N LEU A 39 8.21 7.79 -2.34
CA LEU A 39 7.17 7.25 -3.22
C LEU A 39 5.76 7.78 -2.92
N LYS A 40 5.46 8.15 -1.67
CA LYS A 40 4.14 8.66 -1.25
C LYS A 40 3.61 9.82 -2.11
N PRO A 41 4.43 10.81 -2.52
CA PRO A 41 4.00 11.87 -3.44
C PRO A 41 3.59 11.37 -4.84
N ALA A 42 4.17 10.27 -5.32
CA ALA A 42 3.94 9.74 -6.67
C ALA A 42 2.75 8.77 -6.76
N PHE A 43 2.41 8.07 -5.67
CA PHE A 43 1.43 6.97 -5.67
C PHE A 43 0.27 7.12 -4.67
N SER A 44 0.20 8.25 -3.97
CA SER A 44 -0.70 8.51 -2.83
C SER A 44 -0.30 7.76 -1.55
N ALA A 45 -0.43 8.44 -0.40
CA ALA A 45 0.14 7.96 0.86
C ALA A 45 -0.43 6.61 1.34
N GLY A 46 -1.70 6.34 1.08
CA GLY A 46 -2.39 5.09 1.47
C GLY A 46 -2.05 3.87 0.63
N ARG A 47 -1.24 4.01 -0.42
CA ARG A 47 -0.85 2.90 -1.30
C ARG A 47 0.58 2.41 -1.08
N VAL A 48 1.37 3.12 -0.27
CA VAL A 48 2.80 2.85 -0.08
C VAL A 48 3.07 2.54 1.39
N ASN A 49 3.30 1.26 1.66
CA ASN A 49 3.56 0.75 3.01
C ASN A 49 4.98 0.21 3.11
N ALA A 50 5.64 0.44 4.24
CA ALA A 50 7.00 -0.04 4.50
C ALA A 50 6.99 -1.13 5.59
N PHE A 51 7.58 -2.28 5.29
CA PHE A 51 7.70 -3.42 6.18
C PHE A 51 9.15 -3.92 6.19
N GLY A 52 9.89 -3.63 7.26
CA GLY A 52 11.32 -3.97 7.34
C GLY A 52 12.14 -3.26 6.25
N ASP A 53 12.73 -4.03 5.34
CA ASP A 53 13.48 -3.58 4.15
C ASP A 53 12.64 -3.59 2.86
N ARG A 54 11.32 -3.76 3.00
CA ARG A 54 10.40 -3.91 1.86
C ARG A 54 9.42 -2.75 1.78
N ILE A 55 9.06 -2.39 0.56
CA ILE A 55 7.93 -1.55 0.24
C ILE A 55 6.85 -2.41 -0.39
N HIS A 56 5.63 -2.26 0.08
CA HIS A 56 4.42 -2.79 -0.55
C HIS A 56 3.67 -1.64 -1.20
N LEU A 57 3.53 -1.69 -2.52
CA LEU A 57 2.85 -0.71 -3.35
C LEU A 57 1.57 -1.31 -3.93
N VAL A 58 0.42 -0.79 -3.51
CA VAL A 58 -0.89 -1.16 -4.07
C VAL A 58 -1.06 -0.46 -5.42
N THR A 59 -1.23 -1.21 -6.49
CA THR A 59 -1.30 -0.67 -7.86
C THR A 59 -2.32 -1.40 -8.73
N ARG A 60 -2.85 -0.73 -9.75
CA ARG A 60 -3.67 -1.36 -10.81
C ARG A 60 -2.90 -1.58 -12.10
N ALA A 61 -1.65 -1.11 -12.17
CA ALA A 61 -0.79 -1.15 -13.35
C ALA A 61 0.65 -1.48 -12.93
N PRO A 62 0.92 -2.71 -12.47
CA PRO A 62 2.20 -3.08 -11.84
C PRO A 62 3.42 -2.84 -12.73
N GLU A 63 3.33 -3.14 -14.03
CA GLU A 63 4.41 -2.93 -14.99
C GLU A 63 4.79 -1.45 -15.17
N ARG A 64 3.80 -0.56 -15.15
CA ARG A 64 4.02 0.89 -15.25
C ARG A 64 4.57 1.44 -13.94
N ASP A 65 3.95 1.06 -12.84
CA ASP A 65 4.21 1.66 -11.53
C ASP A 65 5.55 1.18 -10.95
N VAL A 66 6.01 -0.03 -11.28
CA VAL A 66 7.38 -0.47 -10.92
C VAL A 66 8.44 0.38 -11.61
N GLY A 67 8.22 0.81 -12.85
CA GLY A 67 9.13 1.69 -13.58
C GLY A 67 9.25 3.06 -12.89
N ILE A 68 8.10 3.69 -12.64
CA ILE A 68 8.05 4.98 -11.93
C ILE A 68 8.69 4.87 -10.54
N ALA A 69 8.41 3.80 -9.79
CA ALA A 69 8.99 3.60 -8.47
C ALA A 69 10.52 3.46 -8.53
N ARG A 70 11.04 2.68 -9.49
CA ARG A 70 12.48 2.52 -9.71
C ARG A 70 13.15 3.84 -10.04
N ASP A 71 12.58 4.62 -10.95
CA ASP A 71 13.14 5.90 -11.37
C ASP A 71 13.23 6.88 -10.19
N ARG A 72 12.12 7.06 -9.45
CA ARG A 72 12.06 7.95 -8.28
C ARG A 72 13.03 7.55 -7.17
N LEU A 73 13.12 6.25 -6.91
CA LEU A 73 14.03 5.74 -5.89
C LEU A 73 15.49 5.85 -6.32
N SER A 74 15.78 5.64 -7.60
CA SER A 74 17.12 5.84 -8.15
C SER A 74 17.55 7.31 -8.08
N GLU A 75 16.66 8.26 -8.42
CA GLU A 75 16.88 9.72 -8.27
C GLU A 75 17.23 10.10 -6.82
N ALA A 76 16.65 9.39 -5.85
CA ALA A 76 16.88 9.60 -4.42
C ALA A 76 18.06 8.80 -3.83
N GLY A 77 18.82 8.06 -4.65
CA GLY A 77 19.96 7.24 -4.20
C GLY A 77 19.56 5.98 -3.43
N LEU A 78 18.34 5.47 -3.65
CA LEU A 78 17.76 4.30 -2.98
C LEU A 78 17.48 3.17 -3.99
N PRO A 79 18.49 2.54 -4.57
CA PRO A 79 18.27 1.58 -5.65
C PRO A 79 17.40 0.40 -5.19
N VAL A 80 16.42 0.05 -6.03
CA VAL A 80 15.59 -1.15 -5.86
C VAL A 80 16.44 -2.37 -6.16
N ARG A 81 16.62 -3.25 -5.17
CA ARG A 81 17.41 -4.49 -5.31
C ARG A 81 16.63 -5.57 -6.04
N GLU A 82 15.35 -5.66 -5.74
CA GLU A 82 14.43 -6.63 -6.32
C GLU A 82 13.03 -6.00 -6.35
N SER A 83 12.24 -6.38 -7.35
CA SER A 83 10.83 -6.04 -7.42
C SER A 83 10.04 -7.20 -7.97
N ARG A 84 8.93 -7.56 -7.33
CA ARG A 84 8.03 -8.62 -7.78
C ARG A 84 6.60 -8.31 -7.46
N GLU A 85 5.69 -8.83 -8.27
CA GLU A 85 4.28 -8.85 -7.94
C GLU A 85 4.01 -9.97 -6.92
N ILE A 86 3.23 -9.66 -5.89
CA ILE A 86 2.79 -10.61 -4.87
C ILE A 86 1.27 -10.55 -4.73
N ALA A 87 0.66 -11.66 -4.30
CA ALA A 87 -0.73 -11.65 -3.90
C ALA A 87 -0.89 -10.83 -2.61
N PRO A 88 -1.93 -9.99 -2.47
CA PRO A 88 -2.17 -9.22 -1.26
C PRO A 88 -2.39 -10.15 -0.06
N THR A 89 -1.87 -9.76 1.10
CA THR A 89 -2.14 -10.46 2.36
C THR A 89 -3.44 -9.98 2.99
N LEU A 90 -3.93 -10.67 4.03
CA LEU A 90 -5.10 -10.20 4.77
C LEU A 90 -4.85 -8.86 5.48
N GLU A 91 -3.61 -8.61 5.90
CA GLU A 91 -3.19 -7.34 6.51
C GLU A 91 -3.25 -6.20 5.49
N ASP A 92 -2.82 -6.44 4.25
CA ASP A 92 -2.93 -5.44 3.17
C ASP A 92 -4.38 -5.09 2.85
N VAL A 93 -5.26 -6.10 2.81
CA VAL A 93 -6.71 -5.89 2.61
C VAL A 93 -7.29 -5.07 3.76
N PHE A 94 -6.90 -5.36 5.00
CA PHE A 94 -7.33 -4.60 6.17
C PHE A 94 -6.89 -3.13 6.09
N VAL A 95 -5.60 -2.87 5.82
CA VAL A 95 -5.07 -1.50 5.69
C VAL A 95 -5.74 -0.76 4.55
N ALA A 96 -5.97 -1.41 3.40
CA ALA A 96 -6.66 -0.80 2.27
C ALA A 96 -8.12 -0.44 2.59
N LEU A 97 -8.87 -1.31 3.28
CA LEU A 97 -10.25 -1.03 3.68
C LEU A 97 -10.35 0.11 4.69
N VAL A 98 -9.50 0.10 5.73
CA VAL A 98 -9.47 1.18 6.74
C VAL A 98 -9.05 2.51 6.14
N THR A 99 -8.16 2.50 5.14
CA THR A 99 -7.72 3.73 4.45
C THR A 99 -8.71 4.19 3.37
N SER A 100 -9.60 3.31 2.89
CA SER A 100 -10.62 3.65 1.87
C SER A 100 -11.93 4.14 2.48
N ASP A 101 -12.18 3.84 3.77
CA ASP A 101 -13.35 4.32 4.54
C ASP A 101 -13.15 5.74 5.10
N ASP A 102 -12.25 6.51 4.50
CA ASP A 102 -12.08 7.94 4.75
C ASP A 102 -12.61 8.80 3.57
N PRO A 103 -13.93 8.79 3.27
CA PRO A 103 -14.51 9.75 2.34
C PRO A 103 -14.99 11.05 3.03
N ASP A 104 -14.74 11.27 4.33
CA ASP A 104 -15.26 12.45 5.03
C ASP A 104 -14.29 13.05 6.07
N GLY A 105 -13.28 13.77 5.55
CA GLY A 105 -12.62 14.88 6.25
C GLY A 105 -13.49 16.15 6.29
N SER A 106 -14.81 16.01 6.45
CA SER A 106 -15.75 17.13 6.58
C SER A 106 -16.55 17.02 7.88
N HIS A 107 -15.92 17.37 8.99
CA HIS A 107 -16.63 18.02 10.08
C HIS A 107 -16.12 19.44 10.24
N ALA A 108 -16.66 20.30 9.38
CA ALA A 108 -17.01 21.66 9.79
C ALA A 108 -17.93 21.56 11.01
N HIS A 109 -17.45 22.03 12.17
CA HIS A 109 -18.30 22.63 13.17
C HIS A 109 -17.82 24.05 13.40
N ALA A 110 -18.45 24.97 12.68
CA ALA A 110 -18.62 26.35 13.10
C ALA A 110 -19.64 26.37 14.24
N ASN A 111 -19.24 26.89 15.40
CA ASN A 111 -19.81 28.04 16.11
C ASN A 111 -19.27 28.07 17.55
#